data_AF-A0A7W1TEB0-F1
#
_entry.id   AF-A0A7W1TEB0-F1
#
_cell.length_a   1.000
_cell.length_b   1.000
_cell.length_c   1.000
_cell.angle_alpha   90.00
_cell.angle_beta   90.00
_cell.angle_gamma   90.00
#
_symmetry.space_group_name_H-M   'P 1'
#
loop_
_entity.id
_entity.type
_entity.pdbx_description
1 polymer ?
#
loop_
_entity_poly.entity_id
_entity_poly.type
_entity_poly.pdbx_seq_one_letter_code
_entity_poly.pdbx_strand_id
1 'polypeptide(L)'
;MTFLTPWLLWCVPLAGLPVLFHLFFKVKKRPLPFSSLMFFLKVEPNLQARRKIREILLLILRCLLILMVVLALARPVFLAFGGGGRTALVLVIDNSASMGADGGNGKPRLRQALEGASALLGELRPGDIAALVPAVDERTAAASG
;
A
#
# COMPACT_ATOMS: atom_id res chain seq x y z
N MET A 1 -5.19 9.10 -0.41
CA MET A 1 -4.35 7.89 -0.48
C MET A 1 -3.21 8.17 -1.42
N THR A 2 -1.99 8.21 -0.91
CA THR A 2 -0.79 8.41 -1.71
C THR A 2 -0.18 7.05 -2.03
N PHE A 3 0.03 6.79 -3.31
CA PHE A 3 0.73 5.59 -3.78
C PHE A 3 2.19 5.97 -4.01
N LEU A 4 3.13 5.24 -3.40
CA LEU A 4 4.56 5.50 -3.63
C LEU A 4 4.98 5.18 -5.07
N THR A 5 4.26 4.31 -5.77
CA THR A 5 4.56 3.87 -7.14
C THR A 5 3.31 3.83 -8.02
N PRO A 6 2.78 4.98 -8.47
CA PRO A 6 1.53 5.06 -9.25
C PRO A 6 1.57 4.27 -10.57
N TRP A 7 2.75 4.10 -11.16
CA TRP A 7 2.94 3.39 -12.43
C TRP A 7 2.57 1.91 -12.35
N LEU A 8 2.61 1.29 -11.17
CA LEU A 8 2.30 -0.14 -11.03
C LEU A 8 0.81 -0.46 -11.18
N LEU A 9 -0.06 0.54 -11.14
CA LEU A 9 -1.49 0.38 -11.46
C LEU A 9 -1.70 -0.10 -12.91
N TRP A 10 -0.74 0.15 -13.80
CA TRP A 10 -0.75 -0.39 -15.16
C TRP A 10 -0.58 -1.91 -15.23
N CYS A 11 -0.20 -2.58 -14.13
CA CYS A 11 -0.15 -4.03 -14.04
C CYS A 11 -1.49 -4.68 -13.63
N VAL A 12 -2.49 -3.89 -13.25
CA VAL A 12 -3.84 -4.40 -12.90
C VAL A 12 -4.49 -5.22 -14.03
N PRO A 13 -4.37 -4.85 -15.33
CA PRO A 13 -4.88 -5.67 -16.43
C PRO A 13 -4.27 -7.09 -16.47
N LEU A 14 -3.05 -7.26 -15.94
CA LEU A 14 -2.39 -8.56 -15.84
C LEU A 14 -3.10 -9.51 -14.86
N ALA A 15 -3.85 -8.99 -13.89
CA ALA A 15 -4.73 -9.81 -13.04
C ALA A 15 -5.92 -10.42 -13.81
N GLY A 16 -6.24 -9.88 -14.99
CA GLY A 16 -7.24 -10.43 -15.91
C GLY A 16 -6.75 -11.59 -16.76
N LEU A 17 -5.44 -11.86 -16.81
CA LEU A 17 -4.87 -12.95 -17.64
C LEU A 17 -5.50 -14.32 -17.35
N PRO A 18 -5.71 -14.75 -16.09
CA PRO A 18 -6.35 -16.03 -15.81
C PRO A 18 -7.80 -16.10 -16.28
N VAL A 19 -8.51 -14.96 -16.24
CA VAL A 19 -9.89 -14.85 -16.71
C VAL A 19 -9.92 -14.97 -18.23
N LEU A 20 -9.01 -14.27 -18.92
CA LEU A 20 -8.82 -14.39 -20.36
C LEU A 20 -8.47 -15.83 -20.76
N PHE A 21 -7.51 -16.46 -20.09
CA PHE A 21 -7.18 -17.87 -20.31
C PHE A 21 -8.38 -18.78 -20.11
N HIS A 22 -9.20 -18.58 -19.08
CA HIS A 22 -10.40 -19.39 -18.86
C HIS A 22 -11.45 -19.22 -19.96
N LEU A 23 -11.62 -17.99 -20.49
CA LEU A 23 -12.58 -17.70 -21.55
C LEU A 23 -12.14 -18.29 -22.90
N PHE A 24 -10.85 -18.19 -23.22
CA PHE A 24 -10.30 -18.66 -24.50
C PHE A 24 -9.98 -20.16 -24.52
N PHE A 25 -9.52 -20.75 -23.39
CA PHE A 25 -9.20 -22.18 -23.30
C PHE A 25 -10.35 -23.02 -22.73
N LYS A 26 -11.60 -22.72 -23.13
CA LYS A 26 -12.67 -23.73 -23.04
C LYS A 26 -12.36 -24.85 -24.04
N VAL A 27 -11.53 -25.79 -23.62
CA VAL A 27 -11.32 -27.05 -24.32
C VAL A 27 -12.68 -27.73 -24.39
N LYS A 28 -13.33 -27.66 -25.56
CA LYS A 28 -14.53 -28.46 -25.85
C LYS A 28 -14.12 -29.92 -25.67
N LYS A 29 -14.48 -30.52 -24.53
CA LYS A 29 -14.37 -31.96 -24.32
C LYS A 29 -15.20 -32.61 -25.41
N ARG A 30 -14.56 -33.13 -26.45
CA ARG A 30 -15.22 -33.95 -27.45
C ARG A 30 -15.69 -35.20 -26.70
N PRO A 31 -17.00 -35.43 -26.54
CA PRO A 31 -17.45 -36.67 -25.94
C PRO A 31 -17.02 -37.78 -26.89
N LEU A 32 -16.08 -38.63 -26.49
CA LEU A 32 -15.83 -39.88 -27.19
C LEU A 32 -16.95 -40.85 -26.75
N PRO A 33 -17.84 -41.28 -27.67
CA PRO A 33 -18.87 -42.25 -27.33
C PRO A 33 -18.21 -43.63 -27.22
N PHE A 34 -17.79 -44.02 -26.01
CA PHE A 34 -17.42 -45.40 -25.73
C PHE A 34 -18.69 -46.21 -25.48
N SER A 35 -19.04 -47.08 -26.44
CA SER A 35 -20.29 -47.86 -26.47
C SER A 35 -20.50 -48.74 -25.22
N SER A 36 -19.42 -49.25 -24.62
CA SER A 36 -19.50 -50.19 -23.49
C SER A 36 -19.85 -49.55 -22.13
N LEU A 37 -19.82 -48.22 -22.01
CA LEU A 37 -20.02 -47.51 -20.75
C LEU A 37 -21.43 -46.89 -20.59
N MET A 38 -22.25 -46.89 -21.64
CA MET A 38 -23.60 -46.32 -21.62
C MET A 38 -24.54 -47.02 -20.62
N PHE A 39 -24.24 -48.28 -20.28
CA PHE A 39 -25.02 -49.08 -19.32
C PHE A 39 -24.69 -48.82 -17.85
N PHE A 40 -23.53 -48.24 -17.53
CA PHE A 40 -23.08 -47.97 -16.15
C PHE A 40 -23.09 -46.49 -15.78
N LEU A 41 -23.03 -45.56 -16.74
CA LEU A 41 -23.09 -44.13 -16.48
C LEU A 41 -24.54 -43.62 -16.49
N LYS A 42 -25.29 -43.94 -15.43
CA LYS A 42 -26.36 -43.06 -14.97
C LYS A 42 -25.66 -41.79 -14.46
N VAL A 43 -25.38 -40.87 -15.38
CA VAL A 43 -24.57 -39.67 -15.11
C VAL A 43 -25.22 -38.89 -13.98
N GLU A 44 -24.63 -38.96 -12.79
CA GLU A 44 -25.11 -38.22 -11.63
C GLU A 44 -24.94 -36.71 -11.90
N PRO A 45 -26.05 -35.94 -11.99
CA PRO A 45 -25.97 -34.49 -12.22
C PRO A 45 -25.28 -33.75 -11.06
N ASN A 46 -25.23 -34.35 -9.87
CA ASN A 46 -24.69 -33.76 -8.65
C ASN A 46 -23.16 -33.53 -8.69
N LEU A 47 -22.40 -34.39 -9.38
CA LEU A 47 -20.94 -34.21 -9.52
C LEU A 47 -20.58 -33.02 -10.42
N GLN A 48 -21.44 -32.67 -11.39
CA GLN A 48 -21.19 -31.56 -12.31
C GLN A 48 -21.38 -30.20 -11.62
N ALA A 49 -22.40 -30.06 -10.76
CA ALA A 49 -22.64 -28.82 -10.02
C ALA A 49 -21.48 -28.48 -9.05
N ARG A 50 -20.98 -29.46 -8.29
CA ARG A 50 -19.84 -29.28 -7.37
C ARG A 50 -18.55 -28.91 -8.10
N ARG A 51 -18.32 -29.49 -9.29
CA ARG A 51 -17.17 -29.13 -10.14
C ARG A 51 -17.24 -27.68 -10.60
N LYS A 52 -18.42 -27.22 -11.03
CA LYS A 52 -18.61 -25.83 -11.48
C LYS A 52 -18.37 -24.81 -10.36
N ILE A 53 -18.84 -25.10 -9.14
CA ILE A 53 -18.58 -24.24 -7.96
C ILE A 53 -17.09 -24.19 -7.64
N ARG A 54 -16.40 -25.35 -7.64
CA ARG A 54 -14.97 -25.41 -7.38
C ARG A 54 -14.17 -24.66 -8.46
N GLU A 55 -14.55 -24.77 -9.72
CA GLU A 55 -13.91 -24.04 -10.83
C GLU A 55 -14.05 -22.52 -10.68
N ILE A 56 -15.24 -22.02 -10.32
CA ILE A 56 -15.46 -20.59 -10.07
C ILE A 56 -14.66 -20.12 -8.85
N LEU A 57 -14.66 -20.90 -7.76
CA LEU A 57 -13.92 -20.56 -6.55
C LEU A 57 -12.40 -20.51 -6.80
N LEU A 58 -11.86 -21.47 -7.56
CA LEU A 58 -10.45 -21.49 -7.95
C LEU A 58 -10.09 -20.31 -8.86
N LEU A 59 -11.02 -19.88 -9.73
CA LEU A 59 -10.83 -18.70 -10.57
C LEU A 59 -10.74 -17.43 -9.72
N ILE A 60 -11.67 -17.25 -8.77
CA ILE A 60 -11.69 -16.10 -7.85
C ILE A 60 -10.40 -16.07 -7.04
N LEU A 61 -10.00 -17.19 -6.45
CA LEU A 61 -8.78 -17.26 -5.63
C LEU A 61 -7.52 -16.91 -6.44
N ARG A 62 -7.44 -17.36 -7.70
CA ARG A 62 -6.30 -17.03 -8.58
C ARG A 62 -6.24 -15.54 -8.91
N CYS A 63 -7.39 -14.92 -9.19
CA CYS A 63 -7.45 -13.47 -9.43
C CYS A 63 -7.10 -12.68 -8.16
N LEU A 64 -7.62 -13.11 -7.01
CA LEU A 64 -7.35 -12.49 -5.71
C LEU A 64 -5.85 -12.55 -5.37
N LEU A 65 -5.19 -13.68 -5.63
CA LEU A 65 -3.75 -13.83 -5.40
C LEU A 65 -2.95 -12.84 -6.24
N ILE A 66 -3.24 -12.73 -7.54
CA ILE A 66 -2.54 -11.77 -8.41
C ILE A 66 -2.82 -10.33 -7.96
N LEU A 67 -4.07 -10.02 -7.62
CA LEU A 67 -4.46 -8.71 -7.11
C LEU A 67 -3.71 -8.38 -5.81
N MET A 68 -3.60 -9.32 -4.87
CA MET A 68 -2.83 -9.13 -3.64
C MET A 68 -1.34 -8.91 -3.91
N VAL A 69 -0.75 -9.62 -4.88
CA VAL A 69 0.64 -9.38 -5.27
C VAL A 69 0.83 -7.98 -5.85
N VAL A 70 -0.07 -7.55 -6.75
CA VAL A 70 -0.02 -6.19 -7.33
C VAL A 70 -0.19 -5.13 -6.23
N LEU A 71 -1.14 -5.32 -5.31
CA LEU A 71 -1.34 -4.43 -4.17
C LEU A 71 -0.14 -4.42 -3.22
N ALA A 72 0.45 -5.58 -2.91
CA ALA A 72 1.63 -5.68 -2.06
C ALA A 72 2.83 -4.92 -2.67
N LEU A 73 3.01 -5.02 -3.98
CA LEU A 73 4.04 -4.29 -4.71
C LEU A 73 3.71 -2.79 -4.86
N ALA A 74 2.44 -2.42 -4.98
CA ALA A 74 1.99 -1.02 -5.03
C ALA A 74 2.13 -0.32 -3.67
N ARG A 75 2.35 -1.08 -2.59
CA ARG A 75 2.48 -0.63 -1.19
C ARG A 75 1.48 0.50 -0.88
N PRO A 76 0.17 0.24 -0.93
CA PRO A 76 -0.84 1.24 -0.62
C PRO A 76 -0.59 1.76 0.79
N VAL A 77 -0.24 3.03 0.91
CA VAL A 77 -0.15 3.69 2.20
C VAL A 77 -1.57 4.04 2.60
N PHE A 78 -2.17 3.17 3.40
CA PHE A 78 -3.37 3.51 4.14
C PHE A 78 -2.98 4.55 5.19
N LEU A 79 -3.19 5.83 4.89
CA LEU A 79 -3.21 6.86 5.94
C LEU A 79 -4.37 6.52 6.89
N ALA A 80 -4.04 5.80 7.95
CA ALA A 80 -4.84 5.48 9.12
C ALA A 80 -6.18 4.76 8.86
N PHE A 81 -6.14 3.46 8.61
CA PHE A 81 -7.21 2.53 9.05
C PHE A 81 -6.79 1.90 10.37
N GLY A 82 -6.67 2.72 11.42
CA GLY A 82 -6.26 2.25 12.74
C GLY A 82 -5.71 3.36 13.62
N GLY A 83 -6.43 3.66 14.69
CA GLY A 83 -5.94 4.43 15.83
C GLY A 83 -6.22 5.92 15.76
N GLY A 84 -7.28 6.36 16.45
CA GLY A 84 -7.30 7.66 17.12
C GLY A 84 -6.28 7.68 18.27
N GLY A 85 -5.03 7.29 17.97
CA GLY A 85 -3.92 7.34 18.91
C GLY A 85 -3.34 8.75 18.90
N ARG A 86 -3.07 9.27 20.10
CA ARG A 86 -2.42 10.55 20.29
C ARG A 86 -1.03 10.46 19.67
N THR A 87 -0.75 11.34 18.72
CA THR A 87 0.55 11.41 18.06
C THR A 87 1.46 12.26 18.93
N ALA A 88 2.62 11.72 19.32
CA ALA A 88 3.67 12.50 19.96
C ALA A 88 4.68 12.92 18.88
N LEU A 89 4.73 14.22 18.56
CA LEU A 89 5.65 14.78 17.57
C LEU A 89 6.81 15.48 18.30
N VAL A 90 8.03 14.97 18.12
CA VAL A 90 9.24 15.61 18.65
C VAL A 90 9.98 16.25 17.49
N LEU A 91 10.05 17.58 17.47
CA LEU A 91 10.79 18.35 16.49
C LEU A 91 12.15 18.71 17.08
N VAL A 92 13.22 18.25 16.44
CA VAL A 92 14.59 18.67 16.77
C VAL A 92 15.03 19.70 15.74
N ILE A 93 15.27 20.95 16.17
CA ILE A 93 15.72 22.02 15.28
C ILE A 93 17.20 22.28 15.51
N ASP A 94 17.99 22.16 14.45
CA ASP A 94 19.38 22.58 14.46
C ASP A 94 19.48 24.12 14.55
N ASN A 95 20.18 24.61 15.58
CA ASN A 95 20.46 26.02 15.84
C ASN A 95 21.97 26.32 15.81
N SER A 96 22.78 25.45 15.21
CA SER A 96 24.21 25.72 15.02
C SER A 96 24.46 27.00 14.21
N ALA A 97 25.64 27.63 14.38
CA ALA A 97 26.01 28.87 13.68
C ALA A 97 25.89 28.77 12.14
N SER A 98 25.98 27.55 11.59
CA SER A 98 25.79 27.26 10.17
C SER A 98 24.36 27.50 9.66
N MET A 99 23.36 27.50 10.55
CA MET A 99 21.94 27.71 10.23
C MET A 99 21.58 29.19 10.01
N GLY A 100 22.49 30.11 10.36
CA GLY A 100 22.40 31.53 10.00
C GLY A 100 22.76 31.83 8.54
N ALA A 101 23.37 30.87 7.83
CA ALA A 101 23.72 31.03 6.42
C ALA A 101 22.48 31.01 5.51
N ASP A 102 22.59 31.64 4.33
CA ASP A 102 21.53 31.62 3.33
C ASP A 102 21.25 30.18 2.85
N GLY A 103 19.98 29.80 2.89
CA GLY A 103 19.46 28.51 2.42
C GLY A 103 19.20 28.47 0.92
N GLY A 104 19.74 29.42 0.14
CA GLY A 104 19.59 29.48 -1.31
C GLY A 104 18.34 30.23 -1.78
N ASN A 105 17.65 30.94 -0.88
CA ASN A 105 16.42 31.70 -1.20
C ASN A 105 16.39 33.08 -0.54
N GLY A 106 17.55 33.64 -0.17
CA GLY A 106 17.68 34.93 0.52
C GLY A 106 17.20 34.89 1.98
N LYS A 107 16.96 33.71 2.54
CA LYS A 107 16.50 33.51 3.92
C LYS A 107 17.48 32.61 4.68
N PRO A 108 17.72 32.85 5.98
CA PRO A 108 18.49 31.93 6.80
C PRO A 108 17.88 30.53 6.78
N ARG A 109 18.72 29.49 6.75
CA ARG A 109 18.26 28.08 6.84
C ARG A 109 17.40 27.83 8.08
N LEU A 110 17.70 28.52 9.18
CA LEU A 110 16.90 28.46 10.40
C LEU A 110 15.44 28.89 10.17
N ARG A 111 15.20 29.93 9.35
CA ARG A 111 13.84 30.39 9.01
C ARG A 111 13.08 29.34 8.19
N GLN A 112 13.76 28.67 7.27
CA GLN A 112 13.17 27.58 6.50
C GLN A 112 12.81 26.38 7.39
N ALA A 113 13.68 26.04 8.35
CA ALA A 113 13.42 24.99 9.33
C ALA A 113 12.22 25.33 10.23
N LEU A 114 12.10 26.57 10.68
CA LEU A 114 10.96 27.06 11.48
C LEU A 114 9.65 27.09 10.68
N GLU A 115 9.69 27.49 9.40
CA GLU A 115 8.53 27.46 8.50
C GLU A 115 8.05 26.01 8.24
N GLY A 116 8.97 25.06 8.09
CA GLY A 116 8.63 23.63 8.00
C GLY A 116 8.07 23.06 9.30
N ALA A 117 8.65 23.45 10.44
CA ALA A 117 8.17 23.05 11.76
C ALA A 117 6.76 23.56 12.05
N SER A 118 6.45 24.81 11.68
CA SER A 118 5.11 25.38 11.89
C SER A 118 4.06 24.72 10.99
N ALA A 119 4.41 24.35 9.75
CA ALA A 119 3.54 23.60 8.87
C ALA A 119 3.18 22.23 9.47
N LEU A 120 4.17 21.49 9.98
CA LEU A 120 3.95 20.22 10.66
C LEU A 120 3.11 20.38 11.94
N LEU A 121 3.35 21.46 12.71
CA LEU A 121 2.54 21.76 13.90
C LEU A 121 1.07 22.02 13.57
N GLY A 122 0.80 22.62 12.41
CA GLY A 122 -0.56 22.88 11.91
C GLY A 122 -1.34 21.62 11.51
N GLU A 123 -0.66 20.49 11.30
CA GLU A 123 -1.30 19.21 10.96
C GLU A 123 -1.69 18.36 12.18
N LEU A 124 -1.31 18.77 13.41
CA LEU A 124 -1.66 18.03 14.63
C LEU A 124 -3.16 18.08 14.92
N ARG A 125 -3.67 16.97 15.45
CA ARG A 125 -5.06 16.85 15.89
C ARG A 125 -5.19 17.27 17.36
N PRO A 126 -6.38 17.71 17.80
CA PRO A 126 -6.66 17.95 19.21
C PRO A 126 -6.39 16.69 20.04
N GLY A 127 -5.40 16.75 20.95
CA GLY A 127 -4.98 15.64 21.80
C GLY A 127 -3.58 15.09 21.51
N ASP A 128 -2.97 15.49 20.39
CA ASP A 128 -1.56 15.24 20.05
C ASP A 128 -0.64 16.10 20.93
N ILE A 129 0.58 15.62 21.17
CA ILE A 129 1.58 16.29 22.00
C ILE A 129 2.76 16.66 21.11
N ALA A 130 3.18 17.93 21.13
CA ALA A 130 4.37 18.38 20.44
C ALA A 130 5.45 18.80 21.45
N ALA A 131 6.70 18.40 21.19
CA ALA A 131 7.88 18.88 21.90
C ALA A 131 8.88 19.46 20.89
N LEU A 132 9.45 20.62 21.20
CA LEU A 132 10.48 21.27 20.41
C LEU A 132 11.80 21.23 21.17
N VAL A 133 12.84 20.67 20.57
CA VAL A 133 14.17 20.55 21.17
C VAL A 133 15.21 21.23 20.27
N PRO A 134 15.94 22.25 20.73
CA PRO A 134 17.08 22.77 19.98
C PRO A 134 18.23 21.75 19.99
N ALA A 135 18.96 21.62 18.88
CA ALA A 135 20.06 20.66 18.77
C ALA A 135 21.30 21.07 19.58
N VAL A 136 21.55 22.37 19.72
CA VAL A 136 22.59 22.96 20.56
C VAL A 136 21.89 23.61 21.76
N ASP A 137 22.23 23.14 22.96
CA ASP A 137 21.76 23.74 24.21
C ASP A 137 22.56 25.02 24.48
N GLU A 138 21.88 26.16 24.59
CA GLU A 138 22.54 27.43 24.92
C GLU A 138 23.20 27.37 26.32
N ARG A 139 22.74 26.47 27.20
CA ARG A 139 23.34 26.24 28.52
C ARG A 139 24.73 25.60 28.46
N THR A 140 25.00 24.79 27.44
CA THR A 140 26.34 24.20 27.23
C THR A 140 27.24 25.14 26.43
N ALA A 141 26.68 25.91 25.50
CA ALA A 141 27.42 26.91 24.71
C ALA A 141 27.96 28.09 25.56
N ALA A 142 27.21 28.51 26.59
CA ALA A 142 27.64 29.58 27.51
C ALA A 142 28.72 29.14 28.52
N ALA A 143 28.93 27.83 28.72
CA ALA A 143 29.92 27.30 29.65
C ALA A 143 31.32 27.13 29.05
N SER A 144 31.49 27.39 27.75
CA SER A 144 32.75 27.25 27.00
C SER A 144 33.32 28.58 26.47
N GLY A 145 32.79 29.72 26.95
CA GLY A 145 33.25 31.06 26.60
C GLY A 145 34.12 31.71 27.67
#